data_AF-A0A2V8S887-F1
#
_entry.id   AF-A0A2V8S887-F1
#
_cell.length_a   1.000
_cell.length_b   1.000
_cell.length_c   1.000
_cell.angle_alpha   90.00
_cell.angle_beta   90.00
_cell.angle_gamma   90.00
#
_symmetry.space_group_name_H-M   'P 1'
#
loop_
_entity.id
_entity.type
_entity.pdbx_description
1 polymer ?
#
loop_
_entity_poly.entity_id
_entity_poly.type
_entity_poly.pdbx_seq_one_letter_code
_entity_poly.pdbx_strand_id
1 'polypeptide(L)' 'MTLLEKAKEARAEPQQISVSDEVVELALAWAKGEISMKQARKAFGTKTAGSNIYAHLARGLRQFIQRNAK' A
#
# COMPACT_ATOMS: atom_id res chain seq x y z
N MET A 1 -6.23 25.38 -8.39
CA MET A 1 -6.53 23.94 -8.51
C MET A 1 -5.44 23.12 -7.83
N THR A 2 -5.80 22.30 -6.86
CA THR A 2 -4.89 21.46 -6.06
C THR A 2 -4.66 20.09 -6.70
N LEU A 3 -3.64 19.36 -6.25
CA LEU A 3 -3.41 17.96 -6.68
C LEU A 3 -4.61 17.05 -6.36
N LEU A 4 -5.30 17.31 -5.23
CA LEU A 4 -6.48 16.57 -4.83
C LEU A 4 -7.67 16.82 -5.76
N GLU A 5 -7.89 18.07 -6.16
CA GLU A 5 -8.95 18.44 -7.10
C GLU A 5 -8.76 17.76 -8.46
N LYS A 6 -7.53 17.80 -9.01
CA LYS A 6 -7.18 17.08 -10.25
C LYS A 6 -7.40 15.57 -10.15
N ALA A 7 -7.10 14.97 -8.99
CA ALA A 7 -7.26 13.53 -8.78
C ALA A 7 -8.74 13.09 -8.71
N LYS A 8 -9.65 13.95 -8.24
CA LYS A 8 -11.10 13.65 -8.18
C LYS A 8 -11.77 13.68 -9.55
N GLU A 9 -11.23 14.45 -10.49
CA GLU A 9 -11.75 14.56 -11.86
C GLU A 9 -11.36 13.35 -12.72
N ALA A 10 -10.21 12.74 -12.45
CA ALA A 10 -9.80 11.51 -13.10
C ALA A 10 -10.68 10.33 -12.62
N ARG A 11 -11.47 9.75 -13.54
CA ARG A 11 -12.20 8.50 -13.26
C ARG A 11 -11.18 7.41 -12.87
N ALA A 12 -11.24 6.98 -11.62
CA ALA A 12 -10.46 5.84 -11.15
C ALA A 12 -11.15 4.55 -11.62
N GLU A 13 -10.52 3.82 -12.55
CA GLU A 13 -10.94 2.46 -12.87
C GLU A 13 -10.57 1.54 -11.70
N PRO A 14 -11.53 0.74 -11.18
CA PRO A 14 -11.25 -0.19 -10.09
C PRO A 14 -10.38 -1.35 -10.60
N GLN A 15 -9.06 -1.23 -10.43
CA GLN A 15 -8.16 -2.36 -10.62
C GLN A 15 -8.31 -3.34 -9.45
N GLN A 16 -8.90 -4.50 -9.74
CA GLN A 16 -9.05 -5.59 -8.78
C GLN A 16 -7.74 -6.38 -8.68
N ILE A 17 -6.72 -5.77 -8.08
CA ILE A 17 -5.46 -6.45 -7.79
C ILE A 17 -5.53 -6.95 -6.36
N SER A 18 -5.80 -8.25 -6.21
CA SER A 18 -5.70 -8.92 -4.92
C SER A 18 -4.24 -8.94 -4.46
N VAL A 19 -3.96 -8.40 -3.27
CA VAL A 19 -2.67 -8.56 -2.58
C VAL A 19 -2.85 -9.57 -1.45
N SER A 20 -1.79 -10.30 -1.12
CA SER A 20 -1.79 -11.26 -0.01
C SER A 20 -2.02 -10.57 1.33
N ASP A 21 -2.64 -11.29 2.27
CA ASP A 21 -2.92 -10.79 3.62
C ASP A 21 -1.64 -10.40 4.38
N GLU A 22 -0.54 -11.14 4.16
CA GLU A 22 0.78 -10.81 4.74
C GLU A 22 1.26 -9.41 4.37
N VAL A 23 1.02 -8.98 3.13
CA VAL A 23 1.40 -7.63 2.67
C VAL A 23 0.48 -6.58 3.28
N VAL A 24 -0.80 -6.90 3.49
CA VAL A 24 -1.75 -6.00 4.17
C VAL A 24 -1.30 -5.77 5.62
N GLU A 25 -0.99 -6.83 6.35
CA GLU A 25 -0.51 -6.76 7.74
C GLU A 25 0.81 -5.99 7.85
N LEU A 26 1.78 -6.29 6.97
CA LEU A 26 3.05 -5.59 6.93
C LEU A 26 2.88 -4.09 6.64
N ALA A 27 1.96 -3.74 5.73
CA ALA A 27 1.67 -2.36 5.39
C ALA A 27 1.03 -1.59 6.56
N LEU A 28 0.18 -2.24 7.34
CA LEU A 28 -0.42 -1.66 8.54
C LEU A 28 0.60 -1.42 9.64
N ALA A 29 1.44 -2.42 9.94
CA ALA A 29 2.50 -2.28 10.95
C ALA A 29 3.46 -1.13 10.61
N TRP A 30 3.80 -0.98 9.32
CA TRP A 30 4.62 0.14 8.86
C TRP A 30 3.88 1.49 9.00
N ALA A 31 2.62 1.59 8.58
CA ALA A 31 1.85 2.83 8.65
C ALA A 31 1.58 3.31 10.08
N LYS A 32 1.47 2.37 11.03
CA LYS A 32 1.34 2.66 12.47
C LYS A 32 2.68 3.04 13.14
N GLY A 33 3.80 2.89 12.43
CA GLY A 33 5.13 3.14 12.98
C GLY A 33 5.67 2.03 13.89
N GLU A 34 5.03 0.86 13.92
CA GLU A 34 5.46 -0.31 14.71
C GLU A 34 6.75 -0.92 14.15
N ILE A 35 6.97 -0.78 12.83
CA ILE A 35 8.19 -1.21 12.15
C ILE A 35 8.76 -0.09 11.28
N SER A 36 10.09 -0.05 11.21
CA SER A 36 10.81 0.83 10.30
C SER A 36 10.71 0.36 8.85
N MET A 37 10.97 1.27 7.91
CA MET A 37 11.08 0.93 6.48
C MET A 37 12.17 -0.12 6.20
N LYS A 38 13.26 -0.12 7.00
CA LYS A 38 14.34 -1.11 6.89
C LYS A 38 13.85 -2.51 7.26
N GLN A 39 13.01 -2.63 8.29
CA GLN A 39 12.37 -3.89 8.69
C GLN A 39 11.34 -4.35 7.65
N ALA A 40 10.49 -3.44 7.15
CA ALA A 40 9.56 -3.76 6.07
C ALA A 40 10.28 -4.27 4.81
N ARG A 41 11.38 -3.61 4.40
CA ARG A 41 12.22 -4.06 3.28
C ARG A 41 12.83 -5.44 3.52
N LYS A 42 13.26 -5.72 4.75
CA LYS A 42 13.79 -7.05 5.11
C LYS A 42 12.72 -8.13 4.97
N ALA A 43 11.48 -7.84 5.36
CA ALA A 43 10.35 -8.77 5.25
C ALA A 43 9.99 -9.10 3.79
N PHE A 44 10.06 -8.13 2.86
CA PHE A 44 9.84 -8.38 1.43
C PHE A 44 10.96 -9.17 0.72
N GLY A 45 12.10 -9.38 1.38
CA GLY A 45 13.25 -10.05 0.79
C GLY A 45 13.98 -9.23 -0.30
N THR A 46 15.18 -9.67 -0.66
CA THR A 46 16.09 -8.99 -1.59
C THR A 46 15.65 -9.03 -3.06
N LYS A 47 14.58 -9.79 -3.39
CA LYS A 47 14.06 -9.90 -4.77
C LYS A 47 13.16 -8.73 -5.18
N THR A 48 12.75 -7.89 -4.23
CA THR A 48 11.86 -6.75 -4.51
C THR A 48 12.71 -5.48 -4.66
N ALA A 49 12.76 -4.90 -5.85
CA ALA A 49 13.44 -3.62 -6.08
C ALA A 49 12.93 -2.56 -5.09
N GLY A 50 13.82 -1.76 -4.52
CA GLY A 50 13.49 -0.83 -3.42
C GLY A 50 12.38 0.16 -3.75
N SER A 51 12.20 0.52 -5.03
CA SER A 51 11.13 1.37 -5.55
C SER A 51 9.75 0.69 -5.56
N ASN A 52 9.68 -0.64 -5.63
CA ASN A 52 8.42 -1.39 -5.66
C ASN A 52 7.82 -1.58 -4.26
N ILE A 53 8.61 -1.45 -3.18
CA ILE A 53 8.13 -1.68 -1.82
C ILE A 53 7.05 -0.66 -1.43
N TYR A 54 7.24 0.62 -1.78
CA TYR A 54 6.22 1.64 -1.51
C TYR A 54 4.90 1.35 -2.25
N ALA A 55 4.98 0.82 -3.48
CA ALA A 55 3.79 0.41 -4.22
C ALA A 55 3.08 -0.78 -3.55
N HIS A 56 3.82 -1.76 -3.04
CA HIS A 56 3.26 -2.89 -2.29
C HIS A 56 2.60 -2.43 -0.98
N LEU A 57 3.27 -1.60 -0.19
CA LEU A 57 2.73 -1.06 1.07
C LEU A 57 1.48 -0.21 0.81
N ALA A 58 1.52 0.70 -0.16
CA ALA A 58 0.36 1.51 -0.53
C ALA A 58 -0.82 0.66 -1.01
N ARG A 59 -0.55 -0.44 -1.74
CA ARG A 59 -1.59 -1.36 -2.20
C ARG A 59 -2.20 -2.16 -1.04
N GLY A 60 -1.38 -2.64 -0.10
CA GLY A 60 -1.84 -3.30 1.12
C GLY A 60 -2.75 -2.40 1.96
N LEU A 61 -2.35 -1.14 2.19
CA LEU A 61 -3.17 -0.15 2.89
C LEU A 61 -4.50 0.13 2.17
N ARG A 62 -4.46 0.28 0.84
CA ARG A 62 -5.68 0.50 0.05
C ARG A 62 -6.66 -0.67 0.20
N GLN A 63 -6.16 -1.90 0.15
CA GLN A 63 -6.98 -3.09 0.32
C GLN A 63 -7.57 -3.17 1.74
N PHE A 64 -6.79 -2.85 2.77
CA PHE A 64 -7.31 -2.75 4.14
C PHE A 64 -8.46 -1.76 4.24
N ILE A 65 -8.29 -0.53 3.73
CA ILE A 65 -9.34 0.50 3.76
C ILE A 65 -10.59 0.01 3.02
N GLN A 66 -10.43 -0.59 1.84
CA GLN A 66 -11.56 -1.13 1.06
C GLN A 66 -12.32 -2.25 1.78
N ARG A 67 -11.63 -3.10 2.55
CA ARG A 67 -12.25 -4.17 3.34
C ARG A 67 -13.01 -3.62 4.55
N ASN A 68 -12.54 -2.53 5.16
CA ASN A 68 -13.10 -1.95 6.40
C ASN A 68 -14.09 -0.80 6.16
N ALA A 69 -14.20 -0.29 4.92
CA ALA A 69 -15.17 0.73 4.54
C ALA A 69 -16.54 0.15 4.14
N LYS A 70 -16.73 -1.16 4.24
CA LYS A 70 -17.99 -1.88 4.07
C LYS A 70 -18.53 -2.29 5.42
#